data_AF-A0A4V0ZYG6-F1
#
_entry.id   AF-A0A4V0ZYG6-F1
#
_cell.length_a   1.000
_cell.length_b   1.000
_cell.length_c   1.000
_cell.angle_alpha   90.00
_cell.angle_beta   90.00
_cell.angle_gamma   90.00
#
_symmetry.space_group_name_H-M   'P 1'
#
loop_
_entity.id
_entity.type
_entity.pdbx_description
1 polymer ?
#
loop_
_entity_poly.entity_id
_entity_poly.type
_entity_poly.pdbx_seq_one_letter_code
_entity_poly.pdbx_strand_id
1 'polypeptide(L)'
;MATQRPDSPCIARCTTAVGDNVCRGCGRSFAEISNWCFMDGTEREQVWQTLPQRMPLLEIAERLGVLLDLQVQDGQEWGVLRLDGRILMLRMSAGQLQLRLPDGRGLPLGLEQGLDGVLAQLSQYVALAN
;
A
#
# COMPACT_ATOMS: atom_id res chain seq x y z
N MET A 1 3.56 30.43 11.85
CA MET A 1 2.42 29.62 12.33
C MET A 1 2.86 28.17 12.29
N ALA A 2 2.99 27.51 13.45
CA ALA A 2 3.36 26.10 13.46
C ALA A 2 2.24 25.30 12.79
N THR A 3 2.54 24.67 11.66
CA THR A 3 1.66 23.72 10.98
C THR A 3 1.54 22.48 11.86
N GLN A 4 0.64 22.54 12.86
CA GLN A 4 0.30 21.37 13.66
C GLN A 4 -0.24 20.30 12.70
N ARG A 5 0.38 19.12 12.72
CA ARG A 5 -0.11 17.94 12.01
C ARG A 5 -1.56 17.71 12.47
N PRO A 6 -2.52 17.51 11.54
CA PRO A 6 -3.92 17.30 11.92
C PRO A 6 -4.05 16.07 12.82
N ASP A 7 -5.06 16.07 13.71
CA ASP A 7 -5.30 14.97 14.65
C ASP A 7 -5.63 13.63 13.98
N SER A 8 -5.98 13.65 12.69
CA SER A 8 -6.29 12.47 11.89
C SER A 8 -5.80 12.66 10.46
N PRO A 9 -5.30 11.60 9.81
CA PRO A 9 -4.94 11.61 8.39
C PRO A 9 -6.17 11.58 7.45
N CYS A 10 -7.39 11.62 7.99
CA CYS A 10 -8.61 11.53 7.19
C CYS A 10 -8.85 12.80 6.35
N ILE A 11 -9.10 12.62 5.06
CA ILE A 11 -9.47 13.69 4.12
C ILE A 11 -10.98 13.74 3.81
N ALA A 12 -11.81 13.17 4.69
CA ALA A 12 -13.26 13.02 4.52
C ALA A 12 -13.70 12.26 3.24
N ARG A 13 -12.80 11.51 2.61
CA ARG A 13 -13.09 10.59 1.50
C ARG A 13 -12.78 9.17 1.95
N CYS A 14 -13.82 8.39 2.21
CA CYS A 14 -13.71 6.99 2.63
C CYS A 14 -14.13 6.05 1.50
N THR A 15 -13.21 5.20 1.04
CA THR A 15 -13.53 4.18 0.03
C THR A 15 -13.71 2.78 0.62
N THR A 16 -13.33 2.59 1.89
CA THR A 16 -13.56 1.31 2.58
C THR A 16 -15.04 1.02 2.82
N ALA A 17 -15.86 2.07 2.96
CA ALA A 17 -17.32 1.94 3.00
C ALA A 17 -17.92 1.41 1.67
N VAL A 18 -17.18 1.52 0.56
CA VAL A 18 -17.61 1.08 -0.78
C VAL A 18 -17.07 -0.32 -1.12
N GLY A 19 -16.16 -0.86 -0.31
CA GLY A 19 -15.64 -2.23 -0.45
C GLY A 19 -14.11 -2.35 -0.57
N ASP A 20 -13.34 -1.24 -0.54
CA ASP A 20 -11.88 -1.34 -0.46
C ASP A 20 -11.43 -1.80 0.94
N ASN A 21 -10.38 -2.62 1.04
CA ASN A 21 -9.80 -3.00 2.34
C ASN A 21 -8.97 -1.85 2.96
N VAL A 22 -8.39 -1.01 2.10
CA VAL A 22 -7.59 0.15 2.47
C VAL A 22 -8.19 1.41 1.82
N CYS A 23 -8.34 2.47 2.60
CA CYS A 23 -8.90 3.71 2.12
C CYS A 23 -7.97 4.39 1.13
N ARG A 24 -8.42 4.59 -0.11
CA ARG A 24 -7.66 5.31 -1.15
C ARG A 24 -7.45 6.80 -0.84
N GLY A 25 -8.24 7.36 0.08
CA GLY A 25 -8.14 8.77 0.48
C GLY A 25 -7.05 9.02 1.53
N CYS A 26 -7.05 8.24 2.62
CA CYS A 26 -6.15 8.46 3.76
C CYS A 26 -5.11 7.36 3.97
N GLY A 27 -5.14 6.28 3.19
CA GLY A 27 -4.19 5.16 3.27
C GLY A 27 -4.34 4.22 4.47
N ARG A 28 -5.35 4.44 5.31
CA ARG A 28 -5.64 3.58 6.47
C ARG A 28 -6.45 2.36 6.10
N SER A 29 -6.23 1.26 6.80
CA SER A 29 -7.10 0.08 6.74
C SER A 29 -8.44 0.34 7.42
N PHE A 30 -9.46 -0.45 7.11
CA PHE A 30 -10.75 -0.36 7.81
C PHE A 30 -10.60 -0.49 9.33
N ALA A 31 -9.77 -1.42 9.80
CA ALA A 31 -9.53 -1.64 11.23
C ALA A 31 -8.94 -0.40 11.92
N GLU A 32 -7.96 0.27 11.29
CA GLU A 32 -7.38 1.51 11.81
C GLU A 32 -8.39 2.67 11.82
N ILE A 33 -9.26 2.74 10.81
CA ILE A 33 -10.30 3.77 10.74
C ILE A 33 -11.30 3.59 11.89
N SER A 34 -11.77 2.36 12.12
CA SER A 34 -12.75 2.05 13.16
C SER A 34 -12.18 2.19 14.57
N ASN A 35 -10.90 1.88 14.76
CA ASN A 35 -10.26 1.90 16.08
C ASN A 35 -9.56 3.22 16.42
N TRP A 36 -9.50 4.19 15.50
CA TRP A 36 -8.72 5.43 15.67
C TRP A 36 -8.98 6.17 16.99
N CYS A 37 -10.24 6.27 17.41
CA CYS A 37 -10.63 6.97 18.65
C CYS A 37 -10.17 6.25 19.93
N PHE A 38 -9.90 4.95 19.84
CA PHE A 38 -9.47 4.12 20.95
C PHE A 38 -7.95 3.91 21.00
N MET A 39 -7.25 4.28 19.92
CA MET A 39 -5.79 4.17 19.84
C MET A 39 -5.09 5.18 20.75
N ASP A 40 -4.00 4.77 21.37
CA ASP A 40 -3.11 5.68 22.09
C ASP A 40 -2.27 6.55 21.13
N GLY A 41 -1.46 7.45 21.69
CA GLY A 41 -0.61 8.33 20.88
C GLY A 41 0.48 7.58 20.11
N THR A 42 0.97 6.46 20.64
CA THR A 42 2.02 5.63 20.03
C THR A 42 1.46 4.83 18.86
N GLU A 43 0.30 4.21 19.01
CA GLU A 43 -0.42 3.51 17.95
C GLU A 43 -0.80 4.47 16.82
N ARG A 44 -1.29 5.68 17.15
CA ARG A 44 -1.57 6.71 16.15
C ARG A 44 -0.32 7.13 15.39
N GLU A 45 0.81 7.32 16.08
CA GLU A 45 2.08 7.66 15.42
C GLU A 45 2.57 6.52 14.54
N GLN A 46 2.43 5.25 14.95
CA GLN A 46 2.77 4.11 14.09
C GLN A 46 1.99 4.14 12.78
N VAL A 47 0.67 4.38 12.83
CA VAL A 47 -0.15 4.56 11.62
C VAL A 47 0.39 5.72 10.78
N TRP A 48 0.69 6.87 11.39
CA TRP A 48 1.27 8.01 10.65
C TRP A 48 2.57 7.67 9.92
N GLN A 49 3.42 6.82 10.49
CA GLN A 49 4.69 6.42 9.88
C GLN A 49 4.52 5.38 8.75
N THR A 50 3.43 4.61 8.73
CA THR A 50 3.14 3.63 7.66
C THR A 50 2.45 4.26 6.45
N LEU A 51 1.64 5.31 6.64
CA LEU A 51 0.88 5.94 5.55
C LEU A 51 1.72 6.32 4.31
N PRO A 52 2.88 6.99 4.43
CA PRO A 52 3.70 7.34 3.27
C PRO A 52 4.16 6.13 2.46
N GLN A 53 4.31 4.97 3.10
CA GLN A 53 4.71 3.71 2.44
C GLN A 53 3.53 3.05 1.71
N ARG A 54 2.30 3.25 2.21
CA ARG A 54 1.07 2.70 1.61
C ARG A 54 0.56 3.53 0.42
N MET A 55 0.81 4.84 0.41
CA MET A 55 0.28 5.74 -0.64
C MET A 55 0.69 5.34 -2.06
N PRO A 56 1.98 5.06 -2.37
CA PRO A 56 2.37 4.58 -3.71
C PRO A 56 1.71 3.24 -4.08
N LEU A 57 1.50 2.36 -3.10
CA LEU A 57 0.86 1.05 -3.32
C LEU A 57 -0.61 1.21 -3.71
N LEU A 58 -1.30 2.18 -3.11
CA LEU A 58 -2.67 2.54 -3.46
C LEU A 58 -2.78 3.10 -4.86
N GLU A 59 -1.84 3.96 -5.27
CA GLU A 59 -1.80 4.52 -6.62
C GLU A 59 -1.61 3.42 -7.68
N ILE A 60 -0.71 2.46 -7.40
CA ILE A 60 -0.50 1.29 -8.26
C ILE A 60 -1.76 0.43 -8.32
N ALA A 61 -2.39 0.14 -7.17
CA ALA A 61 -3.62 -0.64 -7.11
C ALA A 61 -4.76 0.02 -7.90
N GLU A 62 -4.90 1.34 -7.80
CA GLU A 62 -5.89 2.12 -8.53
C GLU A 62 -5.70 2.04 -10.04
N ARG A 63 -4.48 2.19 -10.53
CA ARG A 63 -4.21 2.13 -11.97
C ARG A 63 -4.29 0.73 -12.55
N LEU A 64 -4.03 -0.29 -11.74
CA LEU A 64 -4.28 -1.69 -12.11
C LEU A 64 -5.76 -2.08 -12.01
N GLY A 65 -6.60 -1.26 -11.38
CA GLY A 65 -8.01 -1.59 -11.14
C GLY A 65 -8.20 -2.77 -10.17
N VAL A 66 -7.25 -2.98 -9.25
CA VAL A 66 -7.26 -4.08 -8.29
C VAL A 66 -7.45 -3.56 -6.86
N LEU A 67 -7.81 -4.47 -5.95
CA LEU A 67 -7.87 -4.16 -4.53
C LEU A 67 -6.48 -4.27 -3.90
N LEU A 68 -6.17 -3.33 -3.00
CA LEU A 68 -5.01 -3.41 -2.11
C LEU A 68 -5.43 -4.03 -0.78
N ASP A 69 -4.76 -5.10 -0.41
CA ASP A 69 -4.81 -5.69 0.91
C ASP A 69 -3.48 -5.42 1.66
N LEU A 70 -3.46 -5.45 2.99
CA LEU A 70 -2.24 -5.27 3.78
C LEU A 70 -1.99 -6.52 4.59
N GLN A 71 -0.80 -7.10 4.45
CA GLN A 71 -0.40 -8.31 5.17
C GLN A 71 0.97 -8.12 5.81
N VAL A 72 1.11 -8.60 7.04
CA VAL A 72 2.40 -8.60 7.72
C VAL A 72 3.09 -9.94 7.45
N GLN A 73 4.26 -9.89 6.84
CA GLN A 73 5.07 -11.07 6.54
C GLN A 73 6.53 -10.81 6.95
N ASP A 74 7.14 -11.76 7.65
CA ASP A 74 8.51 -11.64 8.19
C ASP A 74 8.72 -10.37 9.05
N GLY A 75 7.67 -9.95 9.78
CA GLY A 75 7.69 -8.73 10.61
C GLY A 75 7.62 -7.42 9.82
N GLN A 76 7.33 -7.47 8.53
CA GLN A 76 7.23 -6.30 7.65
C GLN A 76 5.84 -6.22 7.03
N GLU A 77 5.33 -5.01 6.84
CA GLU A 77 4.05 -4.79 6.15
C GLU A 77 4.24 -4.81 4.63
N TRP A 78 3.40 -5.59 3.95
CA TRP A 78 3.34 -5.71 2.50
C TRP A 78 1.94 -5.38 2.01
N GLY A 79 1.87 -4.59 0.94
CA GLY A 79 0.67 -4.40 0.14
C GLY A 79 0.48 -5.57 -0.81
N VAL A 80 -0.61 -6.30 -0.66
CA VAL A 80 -0.92 -7.47 -1.46
C VAL A 80 -1.93 -7.09 -2.53
N LEU A 81 -1.55 -7.30 -3.79
CA LEU A 81 -2.38 -7.06 -4.97
C LEU A 81 -2.66 -8.39 -5.66
N ARG A 82 -3.82 -8.49 -6.30
CA ARG A 82 -4.16 -9.64 -7.16
C ARG A 82 -4.28 -9.23 -8.61
N LEU A 83 -3.32 -9.62 -9.44
CA LEU A 83 -3.26 -9.31 -10.87
C LEU A 83 -3.29 -10.60 -11.68
N ASP A 84 -4.22 -10.71 -12.64
CA ASP A 84 -4.43 -11.91 -13.47
C ASP A 84 -4.48 -13.23 -12.68
N GLY A 85 -5.16 -13.19 -11.53
CA GLY A 85 -5.31 -14.34 -10.64
C GLY A 85 -4.11 -14.63 -9.74
N ARG A 86 -2.98 -13.94 -9.92
CA ARG A 86 -1.75 -14.10 -9.12
C ARG A 86 -1.66 -13.07 -8.01
N ILE A 87 -0.99 -13.46 -6.93
CA ILE A 87 -0.73 -12.58 -5.78
C ILE A 87 0.64 -11.93 -5.97
N LEU A 88 0.67 -10.60 -5.90
CA LEU A 88 1.88 -9.80 -5.91
C LEU A 88 1.98 -9.06 -4.58
N MET A 89 3.12 -9.19 -3.91
CA MET A 89 3.36 -8.48 -2.66
C MET A 89 4.30 -7.31 -2.97
N LEU A 90 3.83 -6.09 -2.71
CA LEU A 90 4.55 -4.87 -2.95
C LEU A 90 4.84 -4.17 -1.62
N ARG A 91 6.00 -3.58 -1.49
CA ARG A 91 6.36 -2.80 -0.32
C ARG A 91 7.22 -1.62 -0.72
N MET A 92 6.99 -0.49 -0.06
CA MET A 92 7.84 0.68 -0.20
C MET A 92 8.91 0.70 0.89
N SER A 93 10.20 0.68 0.52
CA SER A 93 11.31 0.72 1.47
C SER A 93 12.41 1.67 1.00
N ALA A 94 12.73 2.68 1.81
CA ALA A 94 13.82 3.64 1.57
C ALA A 94 13.81 4.30 0.18
N GLY A 95 12.64 4.65 -0.36
CA GLY A 95 12.55 5.27 -1.69
C GLY A 95 12.58 4.28 -2.86
N GLN A 96 12.62 2.98 -2.59
CA GLN A 96 12.53 1.92 -3.59
C GLN A 96 11.28 1.05 -3.39
N LEU A 97 10.60 0.73 -4.49
CA LEU A 97 9.50 -0.22 -4.50
C LEU A 97 10.06 -1.63 -4.62
N GLN A 98 9.72 -2.49 -3.67
CA GLN A 98 10.09 -3.90 -3.65
C GLN A 98 8.89 -4.74 -4.04
N LEU A 99 9.06 -5.57 -5.07
CA LEU A 99 8.13 -6.62 -5.41
C LEU A 99 8.62 -7.94 -4.83
N ARG A 100 7.71 -8.70 -4.24
CA ARG A 100 7.93 -10.09 -3.85
C ARG A 100 6.90 -10.96 -4.56
N LEU A 101 7.41 -11.96 -5.25
CA LEU A 101 6.62 -12.97 -5.94
C LEU A 101 6.28 -14.14 -4.98
N PRO A 102 5.26 -14.96 -5.29
CA PRO A 102 4.87 -16.11 -4.46
C PRO A 102 5.98 -17.16 -4.26
N ASP A 103 6.95 -17.20 -5.19
CA ASP A 103 8.13 -18.06 -5.13
C ASP A 103 9.21 -17.57 -4.15
N GLY A 104 8.98 -16.43 -3.48
CA GLY A 104 9.90 -15.83 -2.52
C GLY A 104 10.96 -14.92 -3.14
N ARG A 105 11.02 -14.77 -4.47
CA ARG A 105 11.94 -13.85 -5.12
C ARG A 105 11.53 -12.41 -4.86
N GLY A 106 12.47 -11.63 -4.31
CA GLY A 106 12.36 -10.18 -4.16
C GLY A 106 13.03 -9.48 -5.34
N LEU A 107 12.29 -8.63 -6.04
CA LEU A 107 12.76 -7.87 -7.19
C LEU A 107 12.56 -6.38 -6.93
N PRO A 108 13.60 -5.55 -7.05
CA PRO A 108 13.43 -4.11 -7.00
C PRO A 108 12.71 -3.61 -8.25
N LEU A 109 11.66 -2.80 -8.07
CA LEU A 109 11.00 -2.07 -9.13
C LEU A 109 11.61 -0.68 -9.22
N GLY A 110 12.14 -0.36 -10.40
CA GLY A 110 12.71 0.95 -10.68
C GLY A 110 11.59 1.94 -10.95
N LEU A 111 11.37 2.88 -10.02
CA LEU A 111 10.46 4.01 -10.24
C LEU A 111 11.00 5.02 -11.27
N GLU A 112 12.21 4.80 -11.81
CA GLU A 112 12.92 5.70 -12.74
C GLU A 112 12.16 5.93 -14.05
N GLN A 113 11.29 5.00 -14.46
CA GLN A 113 10.45 5.13 -15.65
C GLN A 113 9.03 5.65 -15.34
N GLY A 114 8.81 6.16 -14.13
CA GLY A 114 7.48 6.55 -13.66
C GLY A 114 6.56 5.34 -13.44
N LEU A 115 5.30 5.62 -13.15
CA LEU A 115 4.34 4.58 -12.76
C LEU A 115 3.98 3.65 -13.92
N ASP A 116 3.98 4.14 -15.16
CA ASP A 116 3.75 3.31 -16.35
C ASP A 116 4.84 2.24 -16.54
N GLY A 117 6.10 2.58 -16.23
CA GLY A 117 7.19 1.61 -16.22
C GLY A 117 6.99 0.53 -15.16
N VAL A 118 6.53 0.89 -13.96
CA VAL A 118 6.21 -0.07 -12.90
C VAL A 118 5.13 -1.05 -13.35
N LEU A 119 4.05 -0.56 -13.99
CA LEU A 119 2.97 -1.40 -14.49
C LEU A 119 3.48 -2.40 -15.55
N ALA A 120 4.31 -1.95 -16.49
CA ALA A 120 4.91 -2.82 -17.50
C ALA A 120 5.82 -3.90 -16.87
N GLN A 121 6.62 -3.54 -15.87
CA GLN A 121 7.46 -4.48 -15.13
C GLN A 121 6.62 -5.52 -14.37
N LEU A 122 5.54 -5.11 -13.70
CA LEU A 122 4.64 -6.02 -13.00
C LEU A 122 4.04 -7.06 -13.96
N SER A 123 3.52 -6.61 -15.10
CA SER A 123 2.98 -7.50 -16.13
C SER A 123 4.05 -8.44 -16.69
N GLN A 124 5.28 -7.97 -16.91
CA GLN A 124 6.39 -8.81 -17.35
C GLN A 124 6.75 -9.88 -16.31
N TYR A 125 6.76 -9.54 -15.01
CA TYR A 125 7.04 -10.50 -13.94
C TYR A 125 5.93 -11.54 -13.79
N VAL A 126 4.67 -11.14 -13.94
CA VAL A 126 3.53 -12.06 -13.99
C VAL A 126 3.69 -13.04 -15.17
N ALA A 127 4.14 -12.55 -16.33
CA ALA A 127 4.37 -13.38 -17.52
C ALA A 127 5.57 -14.34 -17.38
N LEU A 128 6.67 -13.90 -16.74
CA LEU A 128 7.89 -14.71 -16.54
C LEU A 128 7.75 -15.80 -15.47
N ALA A 129 6.75 -15.71 -14.61
CA ALA A 129 6.45 -16.75 -13.64
C ALA A 129 5.54 -17.87 -14.20
N ASN A 130 5.42 -17.98 -15.53
CA ASN A 130 4.83 -19.13 -16.25
C ASN A 130 5.90 -20.17 -16.62
#